data_AF-A0A6G5A7U0-F1
#
_entry.id   AF-A0A6G5A7U0-F1
#
_cell.length_a   1.000
_cell.length_b   1.000
_cell.length_c   1.000
_cell.angle_alpha   90.00
_cell.angle_beta   90.00
_cell.angle_gamma   90.00
#
_symmetry.space_group_name_H-M   'P 1'
#
loop_
_entity.id
_entity.type
_entity.pdbx_description
1 polymer ?
#
loop_
_entity_poly.entity_id
_entity_poly.type
_entity_poly.pdbx_seq_one_letter_code
_entity_poly.pdbx_strand_id
1 'polypeptide(L)'
;MTMFNEITKHYKLQRRVYSPPHHKLNRAQSVQWRQLQTKSYRNLALLHAMYPEIYATAQCKDCKARASLEHILWECQVLNHSNENAASTDSLRARWLAVLLSSVLDDQLWAIQRAEEAARRQDLLADT
;
A
#
# COMPACT_ATOMS: atom_id res chain seq x y z
N MET A 1 -29.47 15.04 25.28
CA MET A 1 -29.58 13.57 25.38
C MET A 1 -28.75 12.99 24.26
N THR A 2 -27.60 12.38 24.55
CA THR A 2 -26.74 11.75 23.53
C THR A 2 -27.34 10.40 23.15
N MET A 3 -27.53 10.17 21.86
CA MET A 3 -28.11 8.91 21.38
C MET A 3 -27.05 7.79 21.40
N PHE A 4 -27.46 6.53 21.53
CA PHE A 4 -26.54 5.38 21.53
C PHE A 4 -25.65 5.31 20.26
N ASN A 5 -26.18 5.73 19.11
CA ASN A 5 -25.41 5.82 17.86
C ASN A 5 -24.27 6.86 17.93
N GLU A 6 -24.44 7.96 18.66
CA GLU A 6 -23.40 8.99 18.85
C GLU A 6 -22.28 8.48 19.74
N ILE A 7 -22.62 7.75 20.81
CA ILE A 7 -21.65 7.12 21.73
C ILE A 7 -20.79 6.10 20.97
N THR A 8 -21.42 5.21 20.23
CA THR A 8 -20.69 4.19 19.44
C THR A 8 -19.85 4.81 18.32
N LYS A 9 -20.36 5.86 17.65
CA LYS A 9 -19.60 6.61 16.63
C LYS A 9 -18.39 7.32 17.23
N HIS A 10 -18.52 7.91 18.42
CA HIS A 10 -17.42 8.55 19.14
C HIS A 10 -16.27 7.57 19.39
N TYR A 11 -16.55 6.42 20.02
CA TYR A 11 -15.53 5.40 20.28
C TYR A 11 -14.96 4.78 18.99
N LYS A 12 -15.79 4.62 17.94
CA LYS A 12 -15.31 4.15 16.63
C LYS A 12 -14.31 5.12 16.01
N LEU A 13 -14.59 6.43 16.06
CA LEU A 13 -13.71 7.45 15.50
C LEU A 13 -12.42 7.61 16.31
N GLN A 14 -12.48 7.48 17.65
CA GLN A 14 -11.29 7.50 18.50
C GLN A 14 -10.34 6.33 18.25
N ARG A 15 -10.84 5.15 17.89
CA ARG A 15 -10.02 3.98 17.56
C ARG A 15 -9.39 4.04 16.16
N ARG A 16 -9.70 5.07 15.38
CA ARG A 16 -9.22 5.18 14.00
C ARG A 16 -7.77 5.69 13.99
N VAL A 17 -6.83 4.79 13.71
CA VAL A 17 -5.41 5.13 13.50
C VAL A 17 -5.19 5.76 12.12
N TYR A 18 -5.83 5.20 11.09
CA TYR A 18 -5.61 5.59 9.70
C TYR A 18 -6.66 6.59 9.19
N SER A 19 -6.22 7.57 8.40
CA SER A 19 -7.11 8.55 7.77
C SER A 19 -8.12 7.89 6.81
N PRO A 20 -9.33 8.44 6.66
CA PRO A 20 -10.25 7.98 5.62
C PRO A 20 -9.71 8.35 4.22
N PRO A 21 -10.19 7.69 3.15
CA PRO A 21 -9.96 8.13 1.78
C PRO A 21 -10.39 9.58 1.60
N HIS A 22 -9.61 10.37 0.86
CA HIS A 22 -9.97 11.73 0.49
C HIS A 22 -11.18 11.71 -0.44
N HIS A 23 -12.10 12.66 -0.27
CA HIS A 23 -13.39 12.71 -1.00
C HIS A 23 -13.26 12.83 -2.53
N LYS A 24 -12.09 13.27 -3.02
CA LYS A 24 -11.78 13.34 -4.46
C LYS A 24 -11.21 12.05 -5.04
N LEU A 25 -10.93 11.03 -4.22
CA LEU A 25 -10.52 9.72 -4.74
C LEU A 25 -11.73 9.02 -5.35
N ASN A 26 -11.52 8.38 -6.50
CA ASN A 26 -12.54 7.52 -7.06
C ASN A 26 -12.71 6.24 -6.20
N ARG A 27 -13.70 5.40 -6.55
CA ARG A 27 -13.99 4.18 -5.78
C ARG A 27 -12.82 3.20 -5.76
N ALA A 28 -12.15 2.99 -6.89
CA ALA A 28 -11.03 2.06 -6.99
C ALA A 28 -9.83 2.53 -6.14
N GLN A 29 -9.47 3.81 -6.27
CA GLN A 29 -8.43 4.47 -5.47
C GLN A 29 -8.74 4.40 -3.97
N SER A 30 -10.01 4.61 -3.58
CA SER A 30 -10.43 4.50 -2.18
C SER A 30 -10.26 3.08 -1.62
N VAL A 31 -10.50 2.06 -2.45
CA VAL A 31 -10.26 0.66 -2.07
C VAL A 31 -8.77 0.38 -1.96
N GLN A 32 -7.97 0.76 -2.95
CA GLN A 32 -6.52 0.59 -2.92
C GLN A 32 -5.91 1.30 -1.71
N TRP A 33 -6.33 2.53 -1.42
CA TRP A 33 -5.91 3.27 -0.23
C TRP A 33 -6.13 2.46 1.05
N ARG A 34 -7.32 1.85 1.19
CA ARG A 34 -7.64 1.04 2.35
C ARG A 34 -6.80 -0.24 2.43
N GLN A 35 -6.53 -0.86 1.29
CA GLN A 35 -5.68 -2.05 1.20
C GLN A 35 -4.23 -1.72 1.60
N LEU A 36 -3.71 -0.55 1.23
CA LEU A 36 -2.37 -0.10 1.64
C LEU A 36 -2.28 0.10 3.15
N GLN A 37 -3.26 0.77 3.75
CA GLN A 37 -3.33 0.97 5.20
C GLN A 37 -3.42 -0.33 6.00
N THR A 38 -4.09 -1.35 5.44
CA THR A 38 -4.29 -2.65 6.09
C THR A 38 -3.26 -3.71 5.68
N LYS A 39 -2.24 -3.31 4.90
CA LYS A 39 -1.22 -4.22 4.33
C LYS A 39 -1.80 -5.39 3.53
N SER A 40 -3.01 -5.24 3.01
CA SER A 40 -3.69 -6.25 2.19
C SER A 40 -3.59 -5.95 0.69
N TYR A 41 -2.80 -4.95 0.30
CA TYR A 41 -2.58 -4.62 -1.10
C TYR A 41 -1.85 -5.76 -1.82
N ARG A 42 -2.27 -6.03 -3.04
CA ARG A 42 -1.86 -7.19 -3.82
C ARG A 42 -0.33 -7.22 -4.02
N ASN A 43 0.29 -8.33 -3.64
CA ASN A 43 1.71 -8.61 -3.83
C ASN A 43 1.91 -10.12 -4.02
N LEU A 44 2.99 -10.55 -4.67
CA LEU A 44 3.21 -11.97 -4.99
C LEU A 44 3.33 -12.85 -3.74
N ALA A 45 3.90 -12.34 -2.64
CA ALA A 45 3.97 -13.09 -1.40
C ALA A 45 2.57 -13.38 -0.80
N LEU A 46 1.66 -12.41 -0.85
CA LEU A 46 0.26 -12.59 -0.43
C LEU A 46 -0.49 -13.54 -1.38
N LEU A 47 -0.34 -13.35 -2.69
CA LEU A 47 -1.05 -14.16 -3.68
C LEU A 47 -0.60 -15.62 -3.70
N HIS A 48 0.69 -15.88 -3.60
CA HIS A 48 1.24 -17.23 -3.47
C HIS A 48 0.72 -17.93 -2.21
N ALA A 49 0.59 -17.19 -1.10
CA ALA A 49 0.04 -17.74 0.14
C ALA A 49 -1.46 -18.08 0.03
N MET A 50 -2.23 -17.34 -0.77
CA MET A 50 -3.67 -17.56 -0.94
C MET A 50 -4.01 -18.55 -2.05
N TYR A 51 -3.26 -18.54 -3.15
CA TYR A 51 -3.54 -19.28 -4.39
C TYR A 51 -2.23 -19.85 -4.99
N PRO A 52 -1.55 -20.79 -4.31
CA PRO A 52 -0.24 -21.29 -4.73
C PRO A 52 -0.26 -21.97 -6.10
N GLU A 53 -1.38 -22.59 -6.49
CA GLU A 53 -1.60 -23.19 -7.81
C GLU A 53 -1.62 -22.16 -8.97
N ILE A 54 -2.06 -20.93 -8.72
CA ILE A 54 -2.09 -19.86 -9.74
C ILE A 54 -0.79 -19.04 -9.69
N TYR A 55 -0.29 -18.75 -8.48
CA TYR A 55 0.93 -18.00 -8.26
C TYR A 55 1.98 -18.93 -7.68
N ALA A 56 2.69 -19.66 -8.54
CA ALA A 56 3.66 -20.67 -8.12
C ALA A 56 4.82 -20.11 -7.29
N THR A 57 5.14 -18.81 -7.41
CA THR A 57 6.27 -18.19 -6.72
C THR A 57 5.87 -16.93 -5.95
N ALA A 58 6.42 -16.79 -4.75
CA ALA A 58 6.37 -15.57 -3.92
C ALA A 58 7.55 -14.62 -4.20
N GLN A 59 8.28 -14.83 -5.30
CA GLN A 59 9.55 -14.16 -5.57
C GLN A 59 9.36 -12.88 -6.40
N CYS A 60 10.14 -11.85 -6.07
CA CYS A 60 10.22 -10.62 -6.82
C CYS A 60 10.79 -10.88 -8.20
N LYS A 61 10.16 -10.32 -9.24
CA LYS A 61 10.61 -10.52 -10.62
C LYS A 61 12.01 -9.96 -10.86
N ASP A 62 12.32 -8.84 -10.21
CA ASP A 62 13.57 -8.08 -10.37
C ASP A 62 14.77 -8.73 -9.65
N CYS A 63 14.61 -9.13 -8.38
CA CYS A 63 15.73 -9.58 -7.54
C CYS A 63 15.57 -10.98 -6.93
N LYS A 64 14.47 -11.68 -7.22
CA LYS A 64 14.13 -13.03 -6.71
C LYS A 64 13.95 -13.18 -5.19
N ALA A 65 14.16 -12.12 -4.40
CA ALA A 65 13.79 -12.10 -2.98
C ALA A 65 12.27 -12.20 -2.79
N ARG A 66 11.79 -12.45 -1.56
CA ARG A 66 10.35 -12.51 -1.26
C ARG A 66 9.66 -11.18 -1.58
N ALA A 67 8.68 -11.19 -2.50
CA ALA A 67 7.93 -10.02 -2.94
C ALA A 67 6.80 -9.65 -1.97
N SER A 68 7.18 -9.25 -0.74
CA SER A 68 6.26 -8.58 0.19
C SER A 68 5.88 -7.19 -0.32
N LEU A 69 4.85 -6.59 0.29
CA LEU A 69 4.43 -5.22 -0.03
C LEU A 69 5.57 -4.22 0.21
N GLU A 70 6.24 -4.30 1.35
CA GLU A 70 7.37 -3.44 1.68
C GLU A 70 8.53 -3.61 0.67
N HIS A 71 8.79 -4.86 0.28
CA HIS A 71 9.84 -5.17 -0.69
C HIS A 71 9.60 -4.50 -2.04
N ILE A 72 8.41 -4.67 -2.61
CA ILE A 72 8.11 -4.12 -3.93
C ILE A 72 8.00 -2.60 -3.91
N LEU A 73 7.71 -1.98 -2.75
CA LEU A 73 7.55 -0.54 -2.63
C LEU A 73 8.86 0.24 -2.38
N TRP A 74 9.79 -0.28 -1.58
CA TRP A 74 11.04 0.46 -1.26
C TRP A 74 12.24 -0.39 -0.85
N GLU A 75 12.11 -1.68 -0.52
CA GLU A 75 13.27 -2.49 -0.08
C GLU A 75 13.98 -3.23 -1.22
N CYS A 76 13.42 -3.24 -2.43
CA CYS A 76 14.04 -3.91 -3.57
C CYS A 76 15.33 -3.19 -3.99
N GLN A 77 16.47 -3.87 -3.83
CA GLN A 77 17.81 -3.33 -4.12
C GLN A 77 17.95 -2.86 -5.57
N VAL A 78 17.35 -3.58 -6.52
CA VAL A 78 17.40 -3.23 -7.95
C VAL A 78 16.82 -1.83 -8.22
N LEU A 79 15.82 -1.40 -7.44
CA LEU A 79 15.25 -0.05 -7.54
C LEU A 79 16.15 1.03 -6.95
N ASN A 80 16.94 0.68 -5.93
CA ASN A 80 17.79 1.62 -5.22
C ASN A 80 19.14 1.81 -5.95
N HIS A 81 19.62 0.79 -6.66
CA HIS A 81 20.89 0.87 -7.41
C HIS A 81 20.80 1.71 -8.69
N SER A 82 19.61 1.96 -9.24
CA SER A 82 19.46 2.73 -10.48
C SER A 82 19.55 4.25 -10.31
N ASN A 83 19.66 4.77 -9.08
CA ASN A 83 19.70 6.20 -8.83
C ASN A 83 20.64 6.52 -7.65
N GLU A 84 21.81 7.08 -7.94
CA GLU A 84 22.80 7.50 -6.93
C GLU A 84 22.25 8.55 -5.94
N ASN A 85 21.14 9.23 -6.29
CA ASN A 85 20.40 10.17 -5.44
C ASN A 85 19.13 9.55 -4.81
N ALA A 86 18.97 8.23 -4.84
CA ALA A 86 17.81 7.57 -4.26
C ALA A 86 17.76 7.80 -2.75
N ALA A 87 16.59 8.21 -2.27
CA ALA A 87 16.30 8.29 -0.84
C ALA A 87 16.55 6.92 -0.19
N SER A 88 17.20 6.90 0.98
CA SER A 88 17.51 5.64 1.68
C SER A 88 16.23 4.85 1.98
N THR A 89 16.34 3.52 2.06
CA THR A 89 15.22 2.63 2.41
C THR A 89 14.49 3.09 3.68
N ASP A 90 15.22 3.53 4.70
CA ASP A 90 14.64 4.03 5.95
C ASP A 90 13.87 5.34 5.77
N SER A 91 14.38 6.27 4.96
CA SER A 91 13.68 7.51 4.65
C SER A 91 12.39 7.27 3.85
N LEU A 92 12.42 6.33 2.90
CA LEU A 92 11.23 5.92 2.14
C LEU A 92 10.20 5.24 3.04
N ARG A 93 10.64 4.35 3.93
CA ARG A 93 9.78 3.71 4.94
C ARG A 93 9.12 4.76 5.84
N ALA A 94 9.89 5.71 6.38
CA ALA A 94 9.36 6.76 7.25
C ALA A 94 8.33 7.64 6.51
N ARG A 95 8.65 8.08 5.29
CA ARG A 95 7.72 8.83 4.44
C ARG A 95 6.45 8.03 4.15
N TRP A 96 6.58 6.75 3.83
CA TRP A 96 5.44 5.89 3.55
C TRP A 96 4.50 5.77 4.75
N LEU A 97 5.04 5.51 5.95
CA LEU A 97 4.25 5.44 7.18
C LEU A 97 3.55 6.76 7.49
N ALA A 98 4.23 7.90 7.30
CA ALA A 98 3.62 9.22 7.47
C ALA A 98 2.48 9.46 6.48
N VAL A 99 2.69 9.12 5.20
CA VAL A 99 1.67 9.24 4.16
C VAL A 99 0.42 8.42 4.50
N LEU A 100 0.56 7.18 4.98
CA LEU A 100 -0.60 6.33 5.34
C LEU A 100 -1.51 6.93 6.42
N LEU A 101 -1.00 7.87 7.21
CA LEU A 101 -1.75 8.62 8.23
C LEU A 101 -2.33 9.94 7.69
N SER A 102 -1.88 10.39 6.52
CA SER A 102 -2.27 11.68 5.94
C SER A 102 -3.68 11.65 5.35
N SER A 103 -4.42 12.73 5.57
CA SER A 103 -5.71 12.98 4.89
C SER A 103 -5.57 13.87 3.65
N VAL A 104 -4.34 14.26 3.28
CA VAL A 104 -4.07 15.13 2.13
C VAL A 104 -4.21 14.33 0.84
N LEU A 105 -4.89 14.89 -0.16
CA LEU A 105 -5.14 14.21 -1.44
C LEU A 105 -3.84 13.78 -2.13
N ASP A 106 -2.86 14.68 -2.23
CA ASP A 106 -1.62 14.44 -2.95
C ASP A 106 -0.81 13.31 -2.32
N ASP A 107 -0.79 13.21 -0.99
CA ASP A 107 -0.15 12.12 -0.27
C ASP A 107 -0.82 10.77 -0.58
N GLN A 108 -2.15 10.74 -0.57
CA GLN A 108 -2.90 9.52 -0.88
C GLN A 108 -2.71 9.09 -2.33
N LEU A 109 -2.74 10.03 -3.28
CA LEU A 109 -2.48 9.76 -4.69
C LEU A 109 -1.05 9.26 -4.91
N TRP A 110 -0.06 9.89 -4.28
CA TRP A 110 1.34 9.46 -4.37
C TRP A 110 1.53 8.01 -3.91
N ALA A 111 0.94 7.63 -2.77
CA ALA A 111 1.03 6.26 -2.28
C ALA A 111 0.31 5.26 -3.18
N ILE A 112 -0.87 5.61 -3.69
CA ILE A 112 -1.61 4.76 -4.64
C ILE A 112 -0.78 4.56 -5.92
N GLN A 113 -0.32 5.63 -6.55
CA GLN A 113 0.48 5.57 -7.78
C GLN A 113 1.75 4.72 -7.58
N ARG A 114 2.47 4.94 -6.48
CA ARG A 114 3.66 4.15 -6.15
C ARG A 114 3.34 2.66 -5.98
N ALA A 115 2.20 2.32 -5.38
CA ALA A 115 1.76 0.93 -5.22
C ALA A 115 1.30 0.30 -6.56
N GLU A 116 0.66 1.06 -7.43
CA GLU A 116 0.29 0.62 -8.77
C GLU A 116 1.52 0.36 -9.63
N GLU A 117 2.50 1.27 -9.63
CA GLU A 117 3.78 1.09 -10.32
C GLU A 117 4.53 -0.14 -9.79
N ALA A 118 4.56 -0.33 -8.47
CA ALA A 118 5.16 -1.51 -7.86
C ALA A 118 4.45 -2.81 -8.27
N ALA A 119 3.12 -2.83 -8.28
CA ALA A 119 2.33 -3.97 -8.74
C ALA A 119 2.54 -4.25 -10.24
N ARG A 120 2.61 -3.19 -11.06
CA ARG A 120 2.86 -3.31 -12.51
C ARG A 120 4.20 -3.97 -12.80
N ARG A 121 5.27 -3.60 -12.08
CA ARG A 121 6.60 -4.26 -12.20
C ARG A 121 6.58 -5.74 -11.85
N GLN A 122 5.59 -6.19 -11.07
CA GLN A 122 5.43 -7.60 -10.73
C GLN A 122 4.39 -8.30 -11.63
N ASP A 123 3.88 -7.64 -12.68
CA ASP A 123 2.75 -8.04 -13.53
C ASP A 123 1.51 -8.46 -12.72
N LEU A 124 1.14 -7.66 -11.72
CA LEU A 124 -0.01 -7.92 -10.84
C LEU A 124 -1.25 -7.06 -11.15
N LEU A 125 -1.14 -6.10 -12.06
CA LEU A 125 -2.30 -5.37 -12.56
C LEU A 125 -3.02 -6.26 -13.58
N ALA A 126 -4.32 -6.46 -13.38
CA ALA A 126 -5.15 -7.02 -14.44
C ALA A 126 -5.37 -5.90 -15.46
N ASP A 127 -5.24 -6.21 -16.75
CA ASP A 127 -5.74 -5.35 -17.81
C ASP A 127 -7.24 -5.12 -17.53
N THR A 128 -7.58 -3.89 -17.17
CA THR A 128 -8.96 -3.45 -16.93
C THR A 128 -9.71 -3.27 -18.23
#